data_AF-A0A0Z8H2X4-F1
#
_entry.id   AF-A0A0Z8H2X4-F1
#
_cell.length_a   1.000
_cell.length_b   1.000
_cell.length_c   1.000
_cell.angle_alpha   90.00
_cell.angle_beta   90.00
_cell.angle_gamma   90.00
#
_symmetry.space_group_name_H-M   'P 1'
#
loop_
_entity.id
_entity.type
_entity.pdbx_description
1 polymer ?
#
loop_
_entity_poly.entity_id
_entity_poly.type
_entity_poly.pdbx_seq_one_letter_code
_entity_poly.pdbx_strand_id
1 'polypeptide(L)'
;MTKLENKILCFIYRFKIKTVHWVLLRFCYIHKMDIYRALDNLYLADLIRYTENKTDKTKTIIHRTDYGSYAHSNLFVDNLDKWKERAIGFILGIITTIAIRFLSK
;
A
#
# COMPACT_ATOMS: atom_id res chain seq x y z
N MET A 1 -10.65 0.23 7.49
CA MET A 1 -9.86 0.42 6.25
C MET A 1 -9.76 -0.92 5.52
N THR A 2 -10.16 -0.97 4.25
CA THR A 2 -10.17 -2.20 3.44
C THR A 2 -8.77 -2.51 2.88
N LYS A 3 -8.54 -3.77 2.47
CA LYS A 3 -7.27 -4.19 1.83
C LYS A 3 -6.97 -3.39 0.55
N LEU A 4 -8.02 -2.89 -0.13
CA LEU A 4 -7.94 -2.02 -1.29
C LEU A 4 -7.43 -0.62 -0.91
N GLU A 5 -8.04 0.01 0.10
CA GLU A 5 -7.64 1.33 0.60
C GLU A 5 -6.18 1.33 1.07
N ASN A 6 -5.74 0.28 1.77
CA ASN A 6 -4.35 0.15 2.20
C ASN A 6 -3.37 0.08 1.01
N LYS A 7 -3.74 -0.61 -0.07
CA LYS A 7 -2.91 -0.69 -1.28
C LYS A 7 -2.81 0.65 -1.98
N ILE A 8 -3.93 1.36 -2.12
CA ILE A 8 -3.98 2.69 -2.73
C ILE A 8 -3.18 3.69 -1.88
N LEU A 9 -3.34 3.66 -0.56
CA LEU A 9 -2.58 4.51 0.35
C LEU A 9 -1.08 4.25 0.23
N CYS A 10 -0.65 2.98 0.26
CA CYS A 10 0.75 2.63 0.05
C CYS A 10 1.27 3.11 -1.31
N PHE A 11 0.45 3.05 -2.35
CA PHE A 11 0.82 3.53 -3.68
C PHE A 11 1.03 5.06 -3.69
N ILE A 12 0.09 5.82 -3.12
CA ILE A 12 0.15 7.29 -3.04
C ILE A 12 1.37 7.76 -2.24
N TYR A 13 1.71 7.07 -1.14
CA TYR A 13 2.85 7.42 -0.29
C TYR A 13 4.19 6.93 -0.85
N ARG A 14 4.20 5.90 -1.70
CA ARG A 14 5.40 5.45 -2.42
C ARG A 14 5.82 6.34 -3.59
N PHE A 15 4.89 6.98 -4.30
CA PHE A 15 5.19 7.76 -5.52
C PHE A 15 4.96 9.27 -5.35
N LYS A 16 5.88 10.10 -5.87
CA LYS A 16 5.77 11.59 -5.80
C LYS A 16 4.50 12.09 -6.51
N ILE A 17 3.78 12.98 -5.84
CA ILE A 17 2.42 13.49 -6.10
C ILE A 17 2.12 13.85 -7.57
N LYS A 18 3.07 14.47 -8.29
CA LYS A 18 2.85 14.92 -9.67
C LYS A 18 2.60 13.78 -10.68
N THR A 19 2.98 12.56 -10.35
CA THR A 19 2.83 11.38 -11.23
C THR A 19 1.68 10.46 -10.77
N VAL A 20 1.06 10.73 -9.62
CA VAL A 20 0.22 9.75 -8.92
C VAL A 20 -1.11 9.53 -9.63
N HIS A 21 -1.73 10.58 -10.19
CA HIS A 21 -3.10 10.47 -10.70
C HIS A 21 -3.23 9.44 -11.85
N TRP A 22 -2.40 9.55 -12.88
CA TRP A 22 -2.44 8.65 -14.05
C TRP A 22 -1.98 7.23 -13.73
N VAL A 23 -0.98 7.07 -12.87
CA VAL A 23 -0.47 5.74 -12.51
C VAL A 23 -1.43 5.03 -11.54
N LEU A 24 -2.10 5.78 -10.66
CA LEU A 24 -3.14 5.24 -9.78
C LEU A 24 -4.36 4.78 -10.58
N LEU A 25 -4.81 5.59 -11.55
CA LEU A 25 -5.86 5.22 -12.51
C LEU A 25 -5.51 3.93 -13.25
N ARG A 26 -4.29 3.82 -13.78
CA ARG A 26 -3.83 2.63 -14.49
C ARG A 26 -3.74 1.41 -13.58
N PHE A 27 -3.25 1.57 -12.34
CA PHE A 27 -3.18 0.50 -11.35
C PHE A 27 -4.58 -0.04 -11.00
N CYS A 28 -5.54 0.85 -10.75
CA CYS A 28 -6.89 0.42 -10.38
C CYS A 28 -7.68 -0.13 -11.57
N TYR A 29 -7.43 0.37 -12.79
CA TYR A 29 -7.95 -0.23 -14.02
C TYR A 29 -7.45 -1.67 -14.20
N ILE A 30 -6.14 -1.91 -14.04
CA ILE A 30 -5.54 -3.25 -14.14
C ILE A 30 -6.12 -4.20 -13.07
N HIS A 31 -6.35 -3.69 -11.87
CA HIS A 31 -6.86 -4.50 -10.75
C HIS A 31 -8.40 -4.52 -10.64
N LYS A 32 -9.14 -3.91 -11.58
CA LYS A 32 -10.61 -3.76 -11.57
C LYS A 32 -11.14 -3.24 -10.22
N MET A 33 -10.49 -2.21 -9.70
CA MET A 33 -10.78 -1.63 -8.39
C MET A 33 -11.59 -0.35 -8.54
N ASP A 34 -12.61 -0.18 -7.69
CA ASP A 34 -13.41 1.05 -7.61
C ASP A 34 -12.59 2.18 -6.97
N ILE A 35 -11.86 2.90 -7.82
CA ILE A 35 -10.88 3.90 -7.39
C ILE A 35 -11.54 5.06 -6.66
N TYR A 36 -12.71 5.49 -7.14
CA TYR A 36 -13.41 6.66 -6.63
C TYR A 36 -13.91 6.41 -5.22
N ARG A 37 -14.48 5.24 -4.95
CA ARG A 37 -14.96 4.85 -3.61
C ARG A 37 -13.81 4.75 -2.61
N ALA A 38 -12.68 4.17 -3.02
CA ALA A 38 -11.53 4.04 -2.14
C ALA A 38 -10.84 5.40 -1.87
N LEU A 39 -10.77 6.26 -2.89
CA LEU A 39 -10.25 7.62 -2.76
C LEU A 39 -11.14 8.50 -1.87
N ASP A 40 -12.46 8.33 -1.94
CA ASP A 40 -13.42 9.03 -1.09
C ASP A 40 -13.27 8.60 0.37
N ASN A 41 -13.16 7.29 0.63
CA ASN A 41 -12.90 6.75 1.97
C ASN A 41 -11.56 7.25 2.56
N LEU A 42 -10.51 7.34 1.75
CA LEU A 42 -9.21 7.85 2.20
C LEU A 42 -9.23 9.36 2.47
N TYR A 43 -10.04 10.11 1.73
CA TYR A 43 -10.27 11.53 1.96
C TYR A 43 -11.10 11.77 3.24
N LEU A 44 -12.19 11.03 3.42
CA LEU A 44 -12.99 11.07 4.65
C LEU A 44 -12.19 10.68 5.90
N ALA A 45 -11.16 9.84 5.74
CA ALA A 45 -10.24 9.46 6.80
C ALA A 45 -9.09 10.46 7.04
N ASP A 46 -9.06 11.61 6.34
CA ASP A 46 -8.01 12.64 6.35
C ASP A 46 -6.60 12.07 6.10
N LEU A 47 -6.50 10.99 5.31
CA LEU A 47 -5.23 10.35 4.92
C LEU A 47 -4.64 10.95 3.65
N ILE A 48 -5.49 11.62 2.87
CA ILE A 48 -5.15 12.35 1.66
C ILE A 48 -6.00 13.61 1.57
N ARG A 49 -5.50 14.64 0.89
CA ARG A 49 -6.25 15.86 0.56
C ARG A 49 -6.22 16.13 -0.92
N TYR A 50 -7.25 16.80 -1.42
CA TYR A 50 -7.30 17.24 -2.81
C TYR A 50 -7.00 18.74 -2.89
N THR A 51 -6.27 19.14 -3.92
CA THR A 51 -6.14 20.54 -4.28
C THR A 51 -6.41 20.67 -5.77
N GLU A 52 -7.28 21.60 -6.10
CA GLU A 52 -7.60 21.90 -7.49
C GLU A 52 -6.37 22.49 -8.17
N ASN A 53 -6.01 21.98 -9.35
CA ASN A 53 -4.89 22.54 -10.07
C ASN A 53 -5.29 23.88 -10.70
N LYS A 54 -4.69 24.98 -10.20
CA LYS A 54 -4.99 26.34 -10.65
C LYS A 54 -4.72 26.58 -12.14
N THR A 55 -3.83 25.80 -12.76
CA THR A 55 -3.52 25.91 -14.20
C THR A 55 -4.34 24.99 -15.10
N ASP A 56 -4.98 23.97 -14.55
CA ASP A 56 -5.80 23.02 -15.31
C ASP A 56 -6.91 22.47 -14.42
N LYS A 57 -8.10 23.09 -14.50
CA LYS A 57 -9.26 22.76 -13.66
C LYS A 57 -9.77 21.33 -13.87
N THR A 58 -9.31 20.62 -14.91
CA THR A 58 -9.64 19.22 -15.13
C THR A 58 -8.78 18.25 -14.34
N LYS A 59 -7.75 18.75 -13.62
CA LYS A 59 -6.79 17.95 -12.86
C LYS A 59 -6.86 18.24 -11.37
N THR A 60 -7.09 17.20 -10.59
CA THR A 60 -7.05 17.25 -9.14
C THR A 60 -5.70 16.74 -8.62
N ILE A 61 -5.02 17.54 -7.81
CA ILE A 61 -3.74 17.17 -7.18
C ILE A 61 -4.05 16.45 -5.86
N ILE A 62 -3.43 15.29 -5.66
CA ILE A 62 -3.58 14.51 -4.42
C ILE A 62 -2.40 14.81 -3.51
N HIS A 63 -2.67 15.43 -2.38
CA HIS A 63 -1.72 15.73 -1.33
C HIS A 63 -1.75 14.65 -0.25
N ARG A 64 -0.58 14.41 0.34
CA ARG A 64 -0.42 13.58 1.53
C ARG A 64 -0.67 14.44 2.76
N THR A 65 -1.27 13.87 3.79
CA THR A 65 -1.42 14.50 5.10
C THR A 65 -0.39 13.94 6.07
N ASP A 66 -0.07 14.68 7.12
CA ASP A 66 0.84 14.20 8.16
C ASP A 66 0.27 12.96 8.86
N TYR A 67 -1.05 12.94 9.09
CA TYR A 67 -1.76 11.79 9.65
C TYR A 67 -1.69 10.56 8.74
N GLY A 68 -1.84 10.73 7.43
CA GLY A 68 -1.69 9.64 6.47
C GLY A 68 -0.25 9.13 6.36
N SER A 69 0.75 9.98 6.63
CA SER A 69 2.16 9.58 6.71
C SER A 69 2.40 8.66 7.91
N TYR A 70 1.82 9.00 9.07
CA TYR A 70 1.85 8.15 10.26
C TYR A 70 1.12 6.81 10.04
N ALA A 71 -0.09 6.85 9.49
CA ALA A 71 -0.85 5.66 9.16
C ALA A 71 -0.13 4.75 8.14
N HIS A 72 0.54 5.35 7.15
CA HIS A 72 1.35 4.61 6.18
C HIS A 72 2.58 3.96 6.83
N SER A 73 3.25 4.64 7.76
CA SER A 73 4.40 4.10 8.49
C SER A 73 4.01 2.87 9.32
N ASN A 74 2.90 2.94 10.06
CA ASN A 74 2.38 1.80 10.83
C ASN A 74 1.99 0.63 9.92
N LEU A 75 1.34 0.91 8.78
CA LEU A 75 1.03 -0.11 7.76
C LEU A 75 2.29 -0.75 7.18
N PHE A 76 3.37 0.00 7.02
CA PHE A 76 4.64 -0.54 6.53
C PHE A 76 5.28 -1.47 7.57
N VAL A 77 5.26 -1.06 8.85
CA VAL A 77 5.77 -1.86 9.98
C VAL A 77 4.99 -3.17 10.12
N ASP A 78 3.66 -3.12 10.10
CA ASP A 78 2.78 -4.30 10.15
C ASP A 78 3.05 -5.28 9.01
N ASN A 79 3.30 -4.76 7.81
CA ASN A 79 3.66 -5.60 6.67
C ASN A 79 5.06 -6.18 6.86
N LEU A 80 6.03 -5.41 7.34
CA LEU A 80 7.39 -5.86 7.59
C LEU A 80 7.42 -7.02 8.59
N ASP A 81 6.61 -6.95 9.65
CA ASP A 81 6.53 -8.01 10.66
C ASP A 81 5.90 -9.29 10.08
N LYS A 82 4.86 -9.17 9.24
CA LYS A 82 4.32 -10.33 8.49
C LYS A 82 5.34 -10.94 7.51
N TRP A 83 6.19 -10.12 6.89
CA TRP A 83 7.27 -10.62 6.03
C TRP A 83 8.36 -11.33 6.83
N LYS A 84 8.73 -10.81 8.01
CA LYS A 84 9.67 -11.47 8.93
C LYS A 84 9.13 -12.81 9.42
N GLU A 85 7.87 -12.86 9.86
CA GLU A 85 7.25 -14.12 10.31
C GLU A 85 7.24 -15.18 9.21
N ARG A 86 6.90 -14.79 7.97
CA ARG A 86 6.96 -15.70 6.82
C ARG A 86 8.36 -16.16 6.48
N ALA A 87 9.35 -15.27 6.55
CA ALA A 87 10.75 -15.61 6.31
C ALA A 87 11.28 -16.59 7.37
N ILE A 88 10.97 -16.34 8.65
CA ILE A 88 11.31 -17.22 9.77
C ILE A 88 10.67 -18.60 9.57
N GLY A 89 9.38 -18.65 9.24
CA GLY A 89 8.67 -19.90 8.97
C GLY A 89 9.27 -20.69 7.80
N PHE A 90 9.69 -20.01 6.73
CA PHE A 90 10.35 -20.64 5.58
C PHE A 90 11.72 -21.21 5.94
N ILE A 91 12.54 -20.46 6.69
CA ILE A 91 13.86 -20.90 7.17
C ILE A 91 13.71 -22.12 8.10
N LEU A 92 12.77 -22.07 9.05
CA LEU A 92 12.46 -23.20 9.93
C LEU A 92 12.00 -24.43 9.14
N GLY A 93 11.17 -24.24 8.10
CA GLY A 93 10.73 -25.31 7.22
C GLY A 93 11.89 -25.98 6.45
N ILE A 94 12.85 -25.19 5.97
CA ILE A 94 14.07 -25.71 5.34
C ILE A 94 14.91 -26.49 6.35
N ILE A 95 15.15 -25.94 7.55
CA ILE A 95 15.96 -26.58 8.59
C ILE A 95 15.35 -27.91 9.02
N THR A 96 14.04 -27.94 9.28
CA THR A 96 13.31 -29.17 9.64
C THR A 96 13.35 -30.21 8.52
N THR A 97 13.16 -29.79 7.27
CA THR A 97 13.26 -30.69 6.11
C THR A 97 14.66 -31.30 5.98
N ILE A 98 15.72 -30.49 6.15
CA ILE A 98 17.10 -30.97 6.11
C ILE A 98 17.37 -31.91 7.29
N ALA A 99 16.92 -31.57 8.49
CA ALA A 99 17.10 -32.39 9.69
C ALA A 99 16.44 -33.77 9.55
N ILE A 100 15.20 -33.84 9.04
CA ILE A 100 14.52 -35.12 8.77
C ILE A 100 15.31 -35.95 7.75
N ARG A 101 15.85 -35.32 6.71
CA ARG A 101 16.62 -35.99 5.66
C ARG A 101 17.96 -36.54 6.14
N PHE A 102 18.55 -35.95 7.17
CA PHE A 102 19.79 -36.41 7.81
C PHE A 102 19.53 -37.46 8.90
N LEU A 103 18.40 -37.41 9.60
CA LEU A 103 17.99 -38.39 10.61
C LEU A 103 17.43 -39.69 10.00
N SER A 104 16.93 -39.63 8.76
CA SER A 104 16.37 -40.79 8.04
C SER A 104 17.43 -41.55 7.22
N LYS A 105 18.72 -41.33 7.47
CA LYS A 105 19.87 -41.95 6.80
C LYS A 105 20.70 -42.73 7.80
#